data_AF-A0A327U884-F1
#
_entry.id   AF-A0A327U884-F1
#
_cell.length_a   1.000
_cell.length_b   1.000
_cell.length_c   1.000
_cell.angle_alpha   90.00
_cell.angle_beta   90.00
_cell.angle_gamma   90.00
#
_symmetry.space_group_name_H-M   'P 1'
#
loop_
_entity.id
_entity.type
_entity.pdbx_description
1 polymer ?
#
loop_
_entity_poly.entity_id
_entity_poly.type
_entity_poly.pdbx_seq_one_letter_code
_entity_poly.pdbx_strand_id
1 'polypeptide(L)' 'MLAHAFLAVVRADEHARNPAPDGLVPLSCNEIQRLFITLVVQPFHEIAHRLVWSDWRRRHQQRSRTSHCQRQAASQT' A
#
# COMPACT_ATOMS: atom_id res chain seq x y z
N MET A 1 -16.37 -8.53 1.44
CA MET A 1 -17.54 -7.74 0.99
C MET A 1 -17.16 -6.49 0.22
N LEU A 2 -16.25 -5.62 0.72
CA LEU A 2 -15.81 -4.41 0.01
C LEU A 2 -15.27 -4.64 -1.43
N ALA A 3 -14.53 -5.73 -1.66
CA ALA A 3 -14.02 -6.06 -2.99
C ALA A 3 -15.14 -6.27 -4.03
N HIS A 4 -16.25 -6.90 -3.64
CA HIS A 4 -17.38 -7.14 -4.54
C HIS A 4 -18.20 -5.87 -4.77
N ALA A 5 -18.36 -5.04 -3.73
CA ALA A 5 -19.01 -3.74 -3.88
C ALA A 5 -18.20 -2.81 -4.81
N PHE A 6 -16.87 -2.81 -4.68
CA PHE A 6 -15.99 -2.06 -5.59
C PHE A 6 -16.14 -2.55 -7.04
N LEU A 7 -16.10 -3.88 -7.27
CA LEU A 7 -16.32 -4.45 -8.60
C LEU A 7 -17.70 -4.07 -9.18
N ALA A 8 -18.75 -4.14 -8.36
CA ALA A 8 -20.10 -3.79 -8.79
C ALA A 8 -20.23 -2.31 -9.18
N VAL A 9 -19.64 -1.40 -8.38
CA VAL A 9 -19.65 0.04 -8.65
C VAL A 9 -18.82 0.37 -9.90
N VAL A 10 -17.63 -0.21 -10.04
CA VAL A 10 -16.78 0.03 -11.23
C VAL A 10 -17.44 -0.49 -12.50
N ARG A 11 -18.08 -1.66 -12.44
CA ARG A 11 -18.83 -2.21 -13.59
C ARG A 11 -20.05 -1.36 -13.95
N ALA A 12 -20.76 -0.84 -12.94
CA ALA A 12 -21.89 0.06 -13.16
C ALA A 12 -21.42 1.41 -13.74
N ASP A 13 -20.30 1.94 -13.27
CA ASP A 13 -19.71 3.19 -13.77
C ASP A 13 -19.19 3.05 -15.20
N GLU A 14 -18.50 1.94 -15.51
CA GLU A 14 -18.04 1.60 -16.87
C GLU A 14 -19.23 1.53 -17.83
N HIS A 15 -20.30 0.82 -17.43
CA HIS A 15 -21.50 0.68 -18.26
C HIS A 15 -22.26 2.00 -18.44
N ALA A 16 -22.30 2.85 -17.41
CA ALA A 16 -22.99 4.14 -17.45
C ALA A 16 -22.24 5.22 -18.22
N ARG A 17 -20.90 5.20 -18.19
CA ARG A 17 -20.04 6.22 -18.82
C ARG A 17 -19.53 5.83 -20.19
N ASN A 18 -19.48 4.54 -20.49
CA ASN A 18 -18.91 4.02 -21.72
C ASN A 18 -19.81 2.90 -22.27
N PRO A 19 -20.95 3.23 -22.93
CA PRO A 19 -21.57 2.26 -23.81
C PRO A 19 -20.49 1.87 -24.83
N ALA A 20 -20.07 0.61 -24.78
CA ALA A 20 -18.81 0.14 -25.35
C ALA A 20 -18.51 0.81 -26.71
N PRO A 21 -17.32 1.43 -26.89
CA PRO A 21 -16.93 1.92 -28.20
C PRO A 21 -16.94 0.73 -29.16
N ASP A 22 -17.50 0.91 -30.35
CA ASP A 22 -17.66 -0.14 -31.36
C ASP A 22 -16.34 -0.92 -31.54
N GLY A 23 -16.29 -2.15 -31.00
CA GLY A 23 -15.17 -3.08 -31.17
C GLY A 23 -14.36 -3.49 -29.93
N LEU A 24 -14.65 -2.98 -28.73
CA LEU A 24 -13.95 -3.39 -27.50
C LEU A 24 -14.83 -4.23 -26.57
N VAL A 25 -14.26 -5.34 -26.06
CA VAL A 25 -14.92 -6.18 -25.04
C VAL A 25 -14.96 -5.42 -23.71
N PRO A 26 -16.10 -5.36 -23.01
CA PRO A 26 -16.19 -4.74 -21.69
C PRO A 26 -15.22 -5.41 -20.71
N LEU A 27 -14.64 -4.64 -19.78
CA LEU A 27 -13.72 -5.19 -18.79
C LEU A 27 -14.41 -6.31 -18.00
N SER A 28 -13.76 -7.46 -17.96
CA SER A 28 -14.22 -8.57 -17.13
C SER A 28 -13.96 -8.28 -15.66
N CYS A 29 -14.74 -8.88 -14.76
CA CYS A 29 -14.49 -8.77 -13.32
C CYS A 29 -13.06 -9.18 -12.93
N ASN A 30 -12.47 -10.13 -13.66
CA ASN A 30 -11.09 -10.57 -13.45
C ASN A 30 -10.07 -9.49 -13.83
N GLU A 31 -10.31 -8.74 -14.90
CA GLU A 31 -9.44 -7.62 -15.29
C GLU A 31 -9.53 -6.47 -14.29
N ILE A 32 -10.74 -6.11 -13.87
CA ILE A 32 -10.93 -5.08 -12.83
C ILE A 32 -10.26 -5.52 -11.52
N GLN A 33 -10.38 -6.80 -11.15
CA GLN A 33 -9.70 -7.33 -9.96
C GLN A 33 -8.18 -7.26 -10.09
N ARG A 34 -7.60 -7.66 -11.23
CA ARG A 34 -6.15 -7.56 -11.47
C ARG A 34 -5.68 -6.11 -11.40
N LEU A 35 -6.40 -5.19 -12.05
CA LEU A 35 -6.10 -3.76 -12.00
C LEU A 35 -6.16 -3.23 -10.57
N PHE A 36 -7.16 -3.61 -9.78
CA PHE A 36 -7.23 -3.21 -8.37
C PHE A 36 -6.05 -3.73 -7.54
N ILE A 37 -5.69 -5.01 -7.73
CA ILE A 37 -4.55 -5.60 -7.02
C ILE A 37 -3.25 -4.87 -7.38
N THR A 38 -3.01 -4.63 -8.67
CA THR A 38 -1.78 -3.97 -9.14
C THR A 38 -1.74 -2.49 -8.76
N LEU A 39 -2.83 -1.75 -8.94
CA LEU A 39 -2.85 -0.30 -8.75
C LEU A 39 -3.04 0.14 -7.30
N VAL A 40 -3.71 -0.67 -6.48
CA VAL A 40 -4.05 -0.29 -5.11
C VAL A 40 -3.34 -1.18 -4.11
N VAL A 41 -3.49 -2.50 -4.22
CA VAL A 41 -3.01 -3.42 -3.18
C VAL A 41 -1.49 -3.47 -3.12
N GLN A 42 -0.81 -3.60 -4.27
CA GLN A 42 0.66 -3.62 -4.33
C GLN A 42 1.31 -2.36 -3.75
N PRO A 43 0.97 -1.13 -4.19
CA PRO A 43 1.60 0.07 -3.65
C PRO A 43 1.27 0.28 -2.16
N PHE A 44 0.07 -0.10 -1.71
CA PHE A 44 -0.24 -0.06 -0.27
C PHE A 44 0.68 -0.96 0.56
N HIS A 45 0.96 -2.19 0.08
CA HIS A 45 1.87 -3.09 0.77
C HIS A 45 3.29 -2.52 0.80
N GLU A 46 3.76 -1.92 -0.30
CA GLU A 46 5.07 -1.27 -0.32
C GLU A 46 5.16 -0.09 0.65
N ILE A 47 4.13 0.76 0.72
CA ILE A 47 4.08 1.89 1.64
C ILE A 47 4.09 1.38 3.09
N ALA A 48 3.24 0.40 3.41
CA ALA A 48 3.21 -0.20 4.74
C ALA A 48 4.58 -0.78 5.12
N HIS A 49 5.22 -1.51 4.20
CA HIS A 49 6.55 -2.06 4.41
C HIS A 49 7.60 -0.95 4.64
N ARG A 50 7.59 0.12 3.85
CA ARG A 50 8.49 1.27 4.01
C ARG A 50 8.27 1.99 5.35
N LEU A 51 7.02 2.12 5.80
CA LEU A 51 6.69 2.72 7.10
C LEU A 51 7.20 1.85 8.25
N VAL A 52 6.95 0.54 8.20
CA VAL A 52 7.45 -0.43 9.20
C VAL A 52 8.97 -0.42 9.25
N TRP A 53 9.63 -0.42 8.09
CA TRP A 53 11.09 -0.34 8.00
C TRP A 53 11.64 0.96 8.60
N SER A 54 10.98 2.08 8.30
CA SER A 54 11.36 3.39 8.83
C SER A 54 11.21 3.44 10.35
N ASP A 55 10.13 2.87 10.87
CA ASP A 55 9.89 2.78 12.31
C ASP A 55 10.92 1.89 13.02
N TRP A 56 11.20 0.71 12.46
CA TRP A 56 12.23 -0.19 12.95
C TRP A 56 13.61 0.49 12.99
N ARG A 57 13.98 1.19 11.90
CA ARG A 57 15.24 1.93 11.81
C ARG A 57 15.34 3.00 12.91
N ARG A 58 14.29 3.80 13.11
CA ARG A 58 14.26 4.85 14.15
C ARG A 58 14.39 4.26 15.55
N ARG A 59 13.68 3.17 15.85
CA ARG A 59 13.82 2.44 17.12
C ARG A 59 15.23 1.90 17.33
N HIS A 60 15.89 1.43 16.28
CA HIS A 60 17.25 0.95 16.37
C HIS A 60 18.26 2.10 16.58
N GLN A 61 18.11 3.20 15.86
CA GLN A 61 18.92 4.40 16.05
C GLN A 61 18.80 4.96 17.48
N GLN A 62 17.58 5.01 18.02
CA GLN A 62 17.37 5.45 19.39
C GLN A 62 18.09 4.55 20.39
N ARG A 63 18.03 3.23 20.22
CA ARG A 63 18.75 2.28 21.07
C ARG A 63 20.26 2.49 21.01
N SER A 64 20.82 2.66 19.81
CA SER A 64 22.25 2.96 19.64
C SER A 64 22.65 4.27 20.33
N ARG A 65 21.86 5.33 20.17
CA ARG A 65 22.08 6.62 20.85
C ARG A 65 22.06 6.47 22.36
N THR A 66 21.05 5.80 22.91
CA THR A 66 20.94 5.57 24.35
C THR A 66 22.16 4.83 24.89
N SER A 67 22.57 3.73 24.25
CA SER A 67 23.77 2.98 24.66
C SER A 67 25.04 3.82 24.55
N HIS A 68 25.15 4.66 23.52
CA HIS A 68 26.29 5.55 23.34
C HIS A 68 26.36 6.61 24.45
N CYS A 69 25.24 7.28 24.76
CA CYS A 69 25.14 8.23 25.86
C CYS A 69 25.47 7.57 27.21
N GLN A 70 24.95 6.37 27.47
CA GLN A 70 25.26 5.62 28.70
C GLN A 70 26.76 5.32 28.84
N ARG A 71 27.41 4.91 27.74
CA ARG A 71 28.86 4.65 27.73
C ARG A 71 29.68 5.93 27.93
N GLN A 72 29.28 7.03 27.31
CA GLN A 72 29.93 8.32 27.52
C GLN A 72 29.82 8.77 28.98
N ALA A 73 28.64 8.66 29.58
CA ALA A 73 28.42 9.00 30.98
C ALA A 73 29.29 8.15 31.92
N ALA A 74 29.41 6.85 31.66
CA ALA A 74 30.25 5.94 32.44
C ALA A 74 31.76 6.17 32.26
N SER A 75 32.18 6.89 31.21
CA SER A 75 33.60 7.19 30.94
C SER A 75 34.01 8.59 31.42
N GLN A 76 33.07 9.40 31.89
CA GLN A 76 33.29 10.76 32.40
C GLN A 76 33.36 10.85 33.94
N THR A 77 33.05 9.75 34.63
CA THR A 77 33.32 9.52 36.07
C THR A 77 34.66 8.85 36.27
#